data_AF-A0A258FWY2-F1
#
_entry.id   AF-A0A258FWY2-F1
#
_cell.length_a   1.000
_cell.length_b   1.000
_cell.length_c   1.000
_cell.angle_alpha   90.00
_cell.angle_beta   90.00
_cell.angle_gamma   90.00
#
_symmetry.space_group_name_H-M   'P 1'
#
loop_
_entity.id
_entity.type
_entity.pdbx_description
1 polymer ?
#
loop_
_entity_poly.entity_id
_entity_poly.type
_entity_poly.pdbx_seq_one_letter_code
_entity_poly.pdbx_strand_id
1 'polypeptide(L)'
;MSERGPRHIVTQDDEPIPNPDTNQDQLPFGPQPEAEQSTIVVQPPEEYAAPPEATEQLLTLEQQQDAANRFNDAELLGRSYPVRRLVKTIGNERVHAWESAKAGVANAWDTPGKLIRQGLHDRASRKVDEINANHKAEREAALQAGVSNRLLQHRLSRIDKKYNRKKAKWGSRRDRRKQSLDTRVNRMNARTESVKSNHEKRRAETIAFYKAKKEKALARKSLRRELRSQGASWHETFAVMKDIPQSERKRIGEAALRVHASERSARSSERSAKQSDRYASSAENSLLANFAKSERLANQAKEADQTIDAITSVHLPEARASLDALQEQLGQLPEDSPERSDLQVKIQETEDKIKVYEERELPYWHSVAKKYREQVNTLLSERASLQQIYQGHQETAARHSETAANQRRATQDYVNQRRTETNTVLNSEKEPSTHGNS
;
A
#
# COMPACT_ATOMS: atom_id res chain seq x y z
N MET A 1 5.91 -16.37 -31.39
CA MET A 1 7.31 -15.94 -31.11
C MET A 1 7.28 -14.85 -30.06
N SER A 2 8.19 -14.91 -29.08
CA SER A 2 8.49 -13.89 -28.05
C SER A 2 7.30 -13.21 -27.34
N GLU A 3 6.93 -13.77 -26.19
CA GLU A 3 6.55 -12.93 -25.05
C GLU A 3 7.71 -11.99 -24.70
N ARG A 4 7.43 -10.80 -24.17
CA ARG A 4 8.45 -9.86 -23.67
C ARG A 4 8.11 -9.44 -22.24
N GLY A 5 8.84 -10.02 -21.28
CA GLY A 5 8.76 -9.62 -19.87
C GLY A 5 9.32 -8.21 -19.62
N PRO A 6 9.01 -7.62 -18.44
CA PRO A 6 9.47 -6.28 -18.08
C PRO A 6 10.99 -6.25 -17.88
N ARG A 7 11.64 -5.26 -18.49
CA ARG A 7 13.09 -5.05 -18.37
C ARG A 7 13.42 -4.40 -17.03
N HIS A 8 14.16 -5.10 -16.17
CA HIS A 8 14.84 -4.47 -15.05
C HIS A 8 15.98 -3.58 -15.56
N ILE A 9 15.93 -2.30 -15.21
CA ILE A 9 17.06 -1.38 -15.36
C ILE A 9 17.91 -1.53 -14.10
N VAL A 10 19.15 -2.00 -14.26
CA VAL A 10 20.15 -2.02 -13.21
C VAL A 10 20.92 -0.69 -13.27
N THR A 11 20.76 0.13 -12.24
CA THR A 11 21.69 1.24 -11.96
C THR A 11 22.64 0.78 -10.86
N GLN A 12 23.90 0.55 -11.23
CA GLN A 12 25.01 0.61 -10.28
C GLN A 12 25.23 2.08 -9.93
N ASP A 13 25.43 2.39 -8.64
CA ASP A 13 26.15 3.55 -8.07
C ASP A 13 25.73 3.70 -6.58
N ASP A 14 26.27 2.83 -5.71
CA ASP A 14 26.19 2.97 -4.25
C ASP A 14 27.59 3.30 -3.71
N GLU A 15 27.92 4.59 -3.59
CA GLU A 15 29.07 5.05 -2.81
C GLU A 15 28.76 5.02 -1.31
N PRO A 16 29.64 4.47 -0.45
CA PRO A 16 29.43 4.46 0.99
C PRO A 16 29.75 5.83 1.61
N ILE A 17 28.75 6.44 2.24
CA ILE A 17 28.90 7.67 3.05
C ILE A 17 29.75 7.36 4.30
N PRO A 18 30.76 8.19 4.65
CA PRO A 18 31.58 7.99 5.84
C PRO A 18 30.81 8.29 7.15
N ASN A 19 31.11 7.51 8.20
CA ASN A 19 30.60 7.75 9.55
C ASN A 19 31.32 8.94 10.22
N PRO A 20 30.66 9.72 11.09
CA PRO A 20 31.31 10.73 11.91
C PRO A 20 31.95 10.08 13.16
N ASP A 21 33.25 10.32 13.36
CA ASP A 21 33.98 9.84 14.54
C ASP A 21 33.56 10.57 15.82
N THR A 22 33.70 9.86 16.95
CA THR A 22 33.35 10.36 18.29
C THR A 22 34.61 10.74 19.05
N ASN A 23 34.77 12.03 19.35
CA ASN A 23 35.86 12.52 20.20
C ASN A 23 35.77 11.96 21.63
N GLN A 24 36.91 11.56 22.19
CA GLN A 24 37.13 11.49 23.64
C GLN A 24 38.46 12.18 23.96
N ASP A 25 38.47 12.93 25.06
CA ASP A 25 39.52 13.88 25.42
C ASP A 25 40.81 13.22 25.95
N GLN A 26 41.96 13.87 25.72
CA GLN A 26 42.98 14.09 26.76
C GLN A 26 44.09 15.09 26.35
N LEU A 27 44.38 15.99 27.28
CA LEU A 27 45.54 16.89 27.40
C LEU A 27 45.84 17.06 28.90
N PRO A 28 47.03 17.51 29.34
CA PRO A 28 48.35 17.50 28.71
C PRO A 28 49.46 16.89 29.61
N PHE A 29 50.69 16.84 29.10
CA PHE A 29 51.91 16.50 29.88
C PHE A 29 52.37 17.64 30.83
N GLY A 30 53.06 17.26 31.91
CA GLY A 30 53.89 18.12 32.76
C GLY A 30 55.03 17.30 33.43
N PRO A 31 56.23 17.86 33.72
CA PRO A 31 57.44 17.03 33.98
C PRO A 31 58.05 17.11 35.41
N GLN A 32 59.05 16.24 35.64
CA GLN A 32 60.09 16.25 36.71
C GLN A 32 59.72 15.82 38.14
N PRO A 33 60.70 15.42 39.01
CA PRO A 33 62.10 15.04 38.74
C PRO A 33 62.52 13.65 39.28
N GLU A 34 63.76 13.27 38.98
CA GLU A 34 64.46 12.07 39.47
C GLU A 34 64.98 12.23 40.91
N ALA A 35 65.19 11.12 41.62
CA ALA A 35 65.84 11.08 42.92
C ALA A 35 67.02 10.11 42.91
N GLU A 36 68.21 10.63 43.21
CA GLU A 36 69.48 9.91 43.27
C GLU A 36 69.53 8.99 44.51
N GLN A 37 69.99 7.74 44.38
CA GLN A 37 70.64 7.03 45.49
C GLN A 37 71.83 6.19 45.02
N SER A 38 72.86 6.20 45.87
CA SER A 38 74.25 5.84 45.59
C SER A 38 74.61 4.37 45.82
N THR A 39 75.47 3.86 44.94
CA THR A 39 76.73 3.17 45.26
C THR A 39 76.77 2.15 46.41
N ILE A 40 76.96 0.87 46.08
CA ILE A 40 77.89 -0.02 46.81
C ILE A 40 78.71 -0.82 45.78
N VAL A 41 80.04 -0.83 45.96
CA VAL A 41 81.01 -1.59 45.15
C VAL A 41 81.72 -2.60 46.05
N VAL A 42 81.73 -3.88 45.67
CA VAL A 42 82.71 -4.89 46.15
C VAL A 42 83.02 -5.90 45.03
N GLN A 43 84.32 -6.15 44.81
CA GLN A 43 84.97 -7.14 43.92
C GLN A 43 86.43 -7.31 44.44
N PRO A 44 87.27 -8.25 43.93
CA PRO A 44 87.06 -9.46 43.10
C PRO A 44 87.50 -10.69 43.95
N PRO A 45 88.34 -11.70 43.58
CA PRO A 45 88.73 -12.29 42.28
C PRO A 45 88.72 -13.85 42.20
N GLU A 46 89.12 -14.39 41.03
CA GLU A 46 89.83 -15.67 40.75
C GLU A 46 89.21 -17.04 41.17
N GLU A 47 89.35 -18.16 40.43
CA GLU A 47 90.28 -18.54 39.34
C GLU A 47 89.72 -19.70 38.46
N TYR A 48 90.50 -20.15 37.45
CA TYR A 48 90.35 -21.30 36.51
C TYR A 48 89.63 -21.12 35.16
N ALA A 49 90.31 -21.59 34.10
CA ALA A 49 89.90 -21.53 32.69
C ALA A 49 90.27 -22.82 31.93
N ALA A 50 89.49 -23.19 30.89
CA ALA A 50 89.84 -24.17 29.86
C ALA A 50 89.01 -23.96 28.56
N PRO A 51 89.62 -23.87 27.37
CA PRO A 51 88.96 -23.72 26.05
C PRO A 51 88.88 -25.06 25.28
N PRO A 52 88.31 -25.16 24.05
CA PRO A 52 87.83 -24.09 23.16
C PRO A 52 86.41 -24.26 22.57
N GLU A 53 85.95 -23.16 21.99
CA GLU A 53 84.73 -22.99 21.20
C GLU A 53 84.83 -23.75 19.85
N ALA A 54 83.92 -24.69 19.58
CA ALA A 54 83.80 -25.30 18.24
C ALA A 54 82.41 -25.90 17.96
N THR A 55 81.68 -26.36 18.98
CA THR A 55 80.39 -27.08 18.83
C THR A 55 79.16 -26.17 18.82
N GLU A 56 79.21 -25.01 19.48
CA GLU A 56 78.05 -24.12 19.60
C GLU A 56 77.74 -23.32 18.31
N GLN A 57 78.73 -23.12 17.44
CA GLN A 57 78.57 -22.36 16.19
C GLN A 57 77.85 -23.14 15.09
N LEU A 58 77.91 -24.48 15.09
CA LEU A 58 77.15 -25.30 14.14
C LEU A 58 75.67 -25.46 14.55
N LEU A 59 75.41 -25.66 15.84
CA LEU A 59 74.03 -25.77 16.35
C LEU A 59 73.23 -24.47 16.15
N THR A 60 73.88 -23.32 16.27
CA THR A 60 73.24 -22.01 16.07
C THR A 60 72.95 -21.71 14.60
N LEU A 61 73.78 -22.18 13.65
CA LEU A 61 73.53 -21.99 12.22
C LEU A 61 72.37 -22.85 11.68
N GLU A 62 72.25 -24.11 12.10
CA GLU A 62 71.10 -24.95 11.71
C GLU A 62 69.79 -24.42 12.33
N GLN A 63 69.80 -24.02 13.61
CA GLN A 63 68.62 -23.43 14.26
C GLN A 63 68.21 -22.08 13.64
N GLN A 64 69.14 -21.29 13.12
CA GLN A 64 68.81 -20.02 12.43
C GLN A 64 68.18 -20.24 11.05
N GLN A 65 68.55 -21.30 10.31
CA GLN A 65 67.95 -21.57 8.99
C GLN A 65 66.51 -22.15 9.09
N ASP A 66 66.23 -22.96 10.12
CA ASP A 66 64.89 -23.50 10.38
C ASP A 66 63.95 -22.53 11.10
N ALA A 67 64.48 -21.56 11.86
CA ALA A 67 63.67 -20.50 12.47
C ALA A 67 63.24 -19.43 11.43
N ALA A 68 64.09 -19.12 10.45
CA ALA A 68 63.81 -18.11 9.42
C ALA A 68 62.75 -18.54 8.40
N ASN A 69 62.52 -19.85 8.21
CA ASN A 69 61.64 -20.39 7.18
C ASN A 69 60.30 -20.96 7.69
N ARG A 70 59.96 -20.76 8.97
CA ARG A 70 58.60 -21.01 9.48
C ARG A 70 57.68 -19.83 9.18
N PHE A 71 57.44 -19.60 7.89
CA PHE A 71 56.30 -18.79 7.46
C PHE A 71 55.04 -19.38 8.10
N ASN A 72 54.39 -18.60 8.96
CA ASN A 72 53.10 -18.97 9.51
C ASN A 72 52.10 -19.09 8.34
N ASP A 73 51.17 -20.06 8.36
CA ASP A 73 50.18 -20.25 7.26
C ASP A 73 49.36 -18.97 6.97
N ALA A 74 49.30 -18.05 7.94
CA ALA A 74 48.72 -16.73 7.82
C ALA A 74 49.47 -15.75 6.90
N GLU A 75 50.78 -15.96 6.69
CA GLU A 75 51.70 -15.08 5.95
C GLU A 75 52.04 -15.63 4.56
N LEU A 76 52.32 -16.94 4.45
CA LEU A 76 52.64 -17.60 3.17
C LEU A 76 51.46 -17.54 2.18
N LEU A 77 50.23 -17.56 2.69
CA LEU A 77 49.00 -17.55 1.90
C LEU A 77 48.19 -16.27 2.12
N GLY A 78 48.59 -15.19 1.44
CA GLY A 78 47.96 -13.87 1.54
C GLY A 78 46.45 -13.81 1.27
N ARG A 79 45.87 -12.61 1.42
CA ARG A 79 44.41 -12.29 1.30
C ARG A 79 43.71 -12.76 0.00
N SER A 80 44.49 -13.14 -1.01
CA SER A 80 44.07 -13.57 -2.34
C SER A 80 43.95 -15.10 -2.51
N TYR A 81 44.48 -15.94 -1.61
CA TYR A 81 44.55 -17.38 -1.85
C TYR A 81 43.16 -18.07 -1.85
N PRO A 82 42.81 -18.90 -2.87
CA PRO A 82 41.45 -19.44 -3.02
C PRO A 82 40.99 -20.29 -1.83
N VAL A 83 41.87 -21.16 -1.30
CA VAL A 83 41.55 -22.01 -0.14
C VAL A 83 41.30 -21.17 1.11
N ARG A 84 42.07 -20.09 1.33
CA ARG A 84 41.88 -19.19 2.47
C ARG A 84 40.59 -18.37 2.34
N ARG A 85 40.20 -17.99 1.11
CA ARG A 85 38.89 -17.37 0.85
C ARG A 85 37.75 -18.34 1.16
N LEU A 86 37.81 -19.58 0.66
CA LEU A 86 36.81 -20.63 0.94
C LEU A 86 36.71 -20.96 2.43
N VAL A 87 37.83 -21.17 3.12
CA VAL A 87 37.84 -21.42 4.57
C VAL A 87 37.28 -20.23 5.34
N LYS A 88 37.53 -18.99 4.89
CA LYS A 88 36.94 -17.79 5.51
C LYS A 88 35.46 -17.59 5.20
N THR A 89 34.99 -17.87 3.99
CA THR A 89 33.56 -17.78 3.67
C THR A 89 32.79 -18.89 4.37
N ILE A 90 33.24 -20.15 4.29
CA ILE A 90 32.65 -21.29 5.00
C ILE A 90 32.70 -21.07 6.52
N GLY A 91 33.81 -20.52 7.04
CA GLY A 91 33.95 -20.14 8.44
C GLY A 91 32.93 -19.07 8.86
N ASN A 92 32.82 -17.99 8.10
CA ASN A 92 31.85 -16.91 8.34
C ASN A 92 30.40 -17.38 8.17
N GLU A 93 30.09 -18.20 7.18
CA GLU A 93 28.78 -18.82 6.95
C GLU A 93 28.41 -19.76 8.09
N ARG A 94 29.35 -20.57 8.58
CA ARG A 94 29.15 -21.44 9.76
C ARG A 94 28.94 -20.62 11.03
N VAL A 95 29.69 -19.53 11.22
CA VAL A 95 29.51 -18.60 12.34
C VAL A 95 28.15 -17.94 12.24
N HIS A 96 27.76 -17.38 11.09
CA HIS A 96 26.44 -16.78 10.89
C HIS A 96 25.29 -17.79 10.99
N ALA A 97 25.46 -19.04 10.55
CA ALA A 97 24.48 -20.11 10.76
C ALA A 97 24.33 -20.45 12.25
N TRP A 98 25.44 -20.51 13.00
CA TRP A 98 25.42 -20.73 14.44
C TRP A 98 24.84 -19.54 15.21
N GLU A 99 25.20 -18.31 14.85
CA GLU A 99 24.68 -17.07 15.42
C GLU A 99 23.20 -16.87 15.11
N SER A 100 22.76 -17.15 13.88
CA SER A 100 21.34 -17.06 13.50
C SER A 100 20.50 -18.18 14.11
N ALA A 101 21.03 -19.39 14.27
CA ALA A 101 20.39 -20.45 15.05
C ALA A 101 20.29 -20.06 16.54
N LYS A 102 21.38 -19.56 17.14
CA LYS A 102 21.44 -19.08 18.52
C LYS A 102 20.50 -17.90 18.74
N ALA A 103 20.44 -16.94 17.81
CA ALA A 103 19.51 -15.81 17.82
C ALA A 103 18.07 -16.26 17.55
N GLY A 104 17.84 -17.26 16.70
CA GLY A 104 16.53 -17.86 16.45
C GLY A 104 15.96 -18.55 17.69
N VAL A 105 16.80 -19.32 18.40
CA VAL A 105 16.48 -19.92 19.70
C VAL A 105 16.27 -18.81 20.74
N ALA A 106 17.17 -17.84 20.85
CA ALA A 106 17.03 -16.70 21.77
C ALA A 106 15.74 -15.92 21.50
N ASN A 107 15.38 -15.66 20.24
CA ASN A 107 14.14 -14.98 19.84
C ASN A 107 12.88 -15.86 20.02
N ALA A 108 13.00 -17.19 19.96
CA ALA A 108 11.91 -18.11 20.24
C ALA A 108 11.59 -18.16 21.74
N TRP A 109 12.61 -18.15 22.59
CA TRP A 109 12.44 -17.87 24.02
C TRP A 109 11.94 -16.43 24.21
N ASP A 110 12.64 -15.44 23.63
CA ASP A 110 12.30 -14.05 23.23
C ASP A 110 10.81 -13.70 23.11
N THR A 111 10.04 -14.43 22.31
CA THR A 111 8.67 -13.98 21.97
C THR A 111 7.65 -14.46 23.01
N PRO A 112 7.07 -13.58 23.85
CA PRO A 112 6.09 -14.00 24.86
C PRO A 112 4.87 -14.66 24.21
N GLY A 113 4.44 -14.16 23.04
CA GLY A 113 3.36 -14.76 22.25
C GLY A 113 3.66 -16.12 21.62
N LYS A 114 4.90 -16.62 21.61
CA LYS A 114 5.20 -18.02 21.24
C LYS A 114 5.12 -18.93 22.47
N LEU A 115 5.68 -18.51 23.60
CA LEU A 115 5.60 -19.24 24.89
C LEU A 115 4.16 -19.40 25.40
N ILE A 116 3.30 -18.40 25.17
CA ILE A 116 1.87 -18.46 25.48
C ILE A 116 1.16 -19.45 24.54
N ARG A 117 1.36 -19.34 23.21
CA ARG A 117 0.74 -20.25 22.22
C ARG A 117 1.14 -21.73 22.39
N GLN A 118 2.34 -22.01 22.89
CA GLN A 118 2.81 -23.36 23.18
C GLN A 118 2.39 -23.87 24.58
N GLY A 119 1.60 -23.11 25.36
CA GLY A 119 1.15 -23.50 26.71
C GLY A 119 2.27 -23.61 27.76
N LEU A 120 3.50 -23.24 27.39
CA LEU A 120 4.70 -23.30 28.25
C LEU A 120 4.69 -22.26 29.36
N HIS A 121 3.85 -21.23 29.25
CA HIS A 121 3.67 -20.23 30.29
C HIS A 121 2.89 -20.77 31.51
N ASP A 122 1.90 -21.65 31.27
CA ASP A 122 0.86 -21.94 32.27
C ASP A 122 1.22 -23.02 33.28
N ARG A 123 2.41 -23.63 33.20
CA ARG A 123 2.79 -24.75 34.09
C ARG A 123 2.65 -24.41 35.59
N ALA A 124 2.91 -23.16 35.96
CA ALA A 124 2.70 -22.69 37.34
C ALA A 124 1.22 -22.45 37.66
N SER A 125 0.45 -21.87 36.74
CA SER A 125 -1.00 -21.65 36.87
C SER A 125 -1.74 -22.97 37.01
N ARG A 126 -1.56 -23.91 36.05
CA ARG A 126 -2.13 -25.26 36.08
C ARG A 126 -1.83 -25.99 37.39
N LYS A 127 -0.61 -25.86 37.93
CA LYS A 127 -0.28 -26.43 39.24
C LYS A 127 -1.00 -25.76 40.40
N VAL A 128 -1.24 -24.44 40.37
CA VAL A 128 -2.11 -23.77 41.36
C VAL A 128 -3.56 -24.27 41.24
N ASP A 129 -4.07 -24.45 40.03
CA ASP A 129 -5.44 -24.91 39.78
C ASP A 129 -5.63 -26.38 40.22
N GLU A 130 -4.68 -27.26 39.91
CA GLU A 130 -4.59 -28.62 40.47
C GLU A 130 -4.55 -28.60 42.01
N ILE A 131 -3.79 -27.68 42.63
CA ILE A 131 -3.72 -27.57 44.09
C ILE A 131 -5.06 -27.13 44.68
N ASN A 132 -5.80 -26.24 44.01
CA ASN A 132 -7.15 -25.82 44.42
C ASN A 132 -8.15 -26.98 44.30
N ALA A 133 -8.15 -27.70 43.18
CA ALA A 133 -9.02 -28.85 42.95
C ALA A 133 -8.76 -29.99 43.96
N ASN A 134 -7.50 -30.37 44.15
CA ASN A 134 -7.11 -31.38 45.14
C ASN A 134 -7.45 -30.95 46.58
N HIS A 135 -7.34 -29.67 46.93
CA HIS A 135 -7.72 -29.19 48.26
C HIS A 135 -9.23 -29.27 48.50
N LYS A 136 -10.04 -28.91 47.50
CA LYS A 136 -11.50 -29.06 47.54
C LYS A 136 -11.88 -30.54 47.76
N ALA A 137 -11.33 -31.44 46.94
CA ALA A 137 -11.56 -32.88 47.06
C ALA A 137 -11.05 -33.47 48.40
N GLU A 138 -9.85 -33.09 48.86
CA GLU A 138 -9.30 -33.54 50.15
C GLU A 138 -10.18 -33.07 51.34
N ARG A 139 -10.79 -31.88 51.27
CA ARG A 139 -11.74 -31.38 52.27
C ARG A 139 -13.09 -32.09 52.20
N GLU A 140 -13.67 -32.23 51.02
CA GLU A 140 -14.98 -32.90 50.82
C GLU A 140 -14.92 -34.36 51.28
N ALA A 141 -13.86 -35.09 50.89
CA ALA A 141 -13.62 -36.46 51.36
C ALA A 141 -13.36 -36.55 52.87
N ALA A 142 -12.76 -35.51 53.49
CA ALA A 142 -12.58 -35.47 54.95
C ALA A 142 -13.90 -35.24 55.70
N LEU A 143 -14.83 -34.45 55.13
CA LEU A 143 -16.17 -34.22 55.68
C LEU A 143 -17.07 -35.46 55.57
N GLN A 144 -16.99 -36.20 54.45
CA GLN A 144 -17.75 -37.43 54.25
C GLN A 144 -17.27 -38.61 55.12
N ALA A 145 -16.06 -38.55 55.70
CA ALA A 145 -15.43 -39.67 56.40
C ALA A 145 -15.98 -39.99 57.81
N GLY A 146 -17.08 -39.37 58.25
CA GLY A 146 -17.80 -39.76 59.48
C GLY A 146 -17.03 -39.65 60.80
N VAL A 147 -16.00 -38.79 60.87
CA VAL A 147 -15.05 -38.71 62.00
C VAL A 147 -15.57 -37.76 63.10
N SER A 148 -15.25 -38.06 64.38
CA SER A 148 -15.58 -37.20 65.51
C SER A 148 -15.07 -35.75 65.36
N ASN A 149 -15.87 -34.77 65.80
CA ASN A 149 -15.68 -33.35 65.53
C ASN A 149 -14.25 -32.83 65.82
N ARG A 150 -13.63 -33.22 66.95
CA ARG A 150 -12.29 -32.78 67.33
C ARG A 150 -11.20 -33.30 66.38
N LEU A 151 -11.33 -34.55 65.92
CA LEU A 151 -10.37 -35.17 65.01
C LEU A 151 -10.58 -34.69 63.56
N LEU A 152 -11.83 -34.43 63.17
CA LEU A 152 -12.18 -33.77 61.91
C LEU A 152 -11.54 -32.37 61.80
N GLN A 153 -11.68 -31.52 62.83
CA GLN A 153 -11.05 -30.19 62.87
C GLN A 153 -9.52 -30.25 62.74
N HIS A 154 -8.88 -31.19 63.43
CA HIS A 154 -7.43 -31.40 63.31
C HIS A 154 -7.01 -31.89 61.91
N ARG A 155 -7.81 -32.77 61.27
CA ARG A 155 -7.59 -33.24 59.89
C ARG A 155 -7.73 -32.09 58.88
N LEU A 156 -8.78 -31.28 58.97
CA LEU A 156 -8.98 -30.09 58.14
C LEU A 156 -7.85 -29.08 58.31
N SER A 157 -7.41 -28.80 59.55
CA SER A 157 -6.27 -27.92 59.83
C SER A 157 -4.96 -28.39 59.16
N ARG A 158 -4.72 -29.71 59.10
CA ARG A 158 -3.55 -30.28 58.38
C ARG A 158 -3.67 -30.11 56.86
N ILE A 159 -4.85 -30.38 56.31
CA ILE A 159 -5.16 -30.20 54.88
C ILE A 159 -4.95 -28.73 54.47
N ASP A 160 -5.42 -27.79 55.29
CA ASP A 160 -5.30 -26.35 55.04
C ASP A 160 -3.86 -25.84 55.17
N LYS A 161 -3.11 -26.29 56.17
CA LYS A 161 -1.67 -25.98 56.29
C LYS A 161 -0.88 -26.50 55.09
N LYS A 162 -1.20 -27.70 54.59
CA LYS A 162 -0.62 -28.30 53.37
C LYS A 162 -0.99 -27.51 52.11
N TYR A 163 -2.26 -27.11 51.97
CA TYR A 163 -2.76 -26.28 50.88
C TYR A 163 -2.09 -24.91 50.85
N ASN A 164 -2.10 -24.17 51.95
CA ASN A 164 -1.53 -22.82 52.02
C ASN A 164 -0.04 -22.81 51.68
N ARG A 165 0.75 -23.79 52.17
CA ARG A 165 2.17 -23.95 51.80
C ARG A 165 2.35 -24.22 50.30
N LYS A 166 1.56 -25.12 49.71
CA LYS A 166 1.63 -25.45 48.27
C LYS A 166 1.18 -24.26 47.41
N LYS A 167 0.05 -23.62 47.76
CA LYS A 167 -0.52 -22.45 47.09
C LYS A 167 0.45 -21.26 47.09
N ALA A 168 1.06 -20.95 48.24
CA ALA A 168 2.07 -19.89 48.32
C ALA A 168 3.28 -20.20 47.42
N LYS A 169 3.85 -21.41 47.52
CA LYS A 169 5.02 -21.82 46.72
C LYS A 169 4.78 -21.73 45.20
N TRP A 170 3.61 -22.13 44.73
CA TRP A 170 3.28 -22.10 43.29
C TRP A 170 2.71 -20.76 42.82
N GLY A 171 1.98 -20.04 43.69
CA GLY A 171 1.55 -18.66 43.47
C GLY A 171 2.74 -17.73 43.24
N SER A 172 3.70 -17.67 44.17
CA SER A 172 4.91 -16.84 43.99
C SER A 172 5.73 -17.22 42.74
N ARG A 173 5.69 -18.48 42.31
CA ARG A 173 6.33 -18.92 41.04
C ARG A 173 5.56 -18.42 39.81
N ARG A 174 4.22 -18.47 39.83
CA ARG A 174 3.35 -17.91 38.80
C ARG A 174 3.56 -16.39 38.70
N ASP A 175 3.56 -15.68 39.82
CA ASP A 175 3.58 -14.22 39.85
C ASP A 175 4.94 -13.67 39.37
N ARG A 176 6.07 -14.28 39.75
CA ARG A 176 7.40 -13.98 39.18
C ARG A 176 7.46 -14.22 37.68
N ARG A 177 6.85 -15.31 37.18
CA ARG A 177 6.82 -15.64 35.75
C ARG A 177 5.97 -14.65 34.96
N LYS A 178 4.83 -14.22 35.53
CA LYS A 178 3.97 -13.16 35.00
C LYS A 178 4.73 -11.83 34.90
N GLN A 179 5.33 -11.36 35.99
CA GLN A 179 6.15 -10.14 36.01
C GLN A 179 7.30 -10.18 34.99
N SER A 180 7.96 -11.33 34.83
CA SER A 180 9.00 -11.53 33.81
C SER A 180 8.44 -11.38 32.39
N LEU A 181 7.27 -11.94 32.08
CA LEU A 181 6.60 -11.69 30.79
C LEU A 181 6.16 -10.23 30.63
N ASP A 182 5.53 -9.62 31.64
CA ASP A 182 5.00 -8.26 31.57
C ASP A 182 6.14 -7.25 31.29
N THR A 183 7.26 -7.33 32.03
CA THR A 183 8.44 -6.48 31.78
C THR A 183 9.08 -6.71 30.41
N ARG A 184 8.90 -7.89 29.81
CA ARG A 184 9.41 -8.21 28.48
C ARG A 184 8.48 -7.73 27.37
N VAL A 185 7.16 -7.91 27.53
CA VAL A 185 6.14 -7.33 26.64
C VAL A 185 6.32 -5.81 26.60
N ASN A 186 6.47 -5.18 27.76
CA ASN A 186 6.70 -3.73 27.85
C ASN A 186 8.01 -3.31 27.16
N ARG A 187 9.11 -4.06 27.33
CA ARG A 187 10.37 -3.83 26.58
C ARG A 187 10.21 -4.02 25.07
N MET A 188 9.41 -4.98 24.61
CA MET A 188 9.12 -5.19 23.19
C MET A 188 8.25 -4.06 22.62
N ASN A 189 7.23 -3.61 23.36
CA ASN A 189 6.38 -2.50 22.96
C ASN A 189 7.17 -1.20 22.89
N ALA A 190 7.94 -0.84 23.92
CA ALA A 190 8.83 0.32 23.92
C ALA A 190 9.83 0.31 22.75
N ARG A 191 10.37 -0.86 22.37
CA ARG A 191 11.22 -0.98 21.16
C ARG A 191 10.44 -0.73 19.87
N THR A 192 9.24 -1.28 19.72
CA THR A 192 8.45 -1.06 18.48
C THR A 192 7.92 0.37 18.37
N GLU A 193 7.55 1.00 19.48
CA GLU A 193 7.22 2.43 19.56
C GLU A 193 8.42 3.32 19.23
N SER A 194 9.60 3.02 19.78
CA SER A 194 10.85 3.76 19.46
C SER A 194 11.22 3.64 17.98
N VAL A 195 11.10 2.45 17.37
CA VAL A 195 11.34 2.24 15.94
C VAL A 195 10.33 3.01 15.08
N LYS A 196 9.04 2.97 15.42
CA LYS A 196 8.00 3.76 14.73
C LYS A 196 8.28 5.25 14.83
N SER A 197 8.53 5.77 16.03
CA SER A 197 8.83 7.18 16.26
C SER A 197 10.09 7.64 15.51
N ASN A 198 11.15 6.81 15.47
CA ASN A 198 12.36 7.11 14.70
C ASN A 198 12.08 7.15 13.19
N HIS A 199 11.30 6.20 12.67
CA HIS A 199 10.87 6.21 11.26
C HIS A 199 10.02 7.46 10.95
N GLU A 200 9.08 7.83 11.83
CA GLU A 200 8.25 9.03 11.66
C GLU A 200 9.07 10.31 11.67
N LYS A 201 10.07 10.42 12.58
CA LYS A 201 11.03 11.54 12.60
C LYS A 201 11.82 11.64 11.29
N ARG A 202 12.47 10.56 10.85
CA ARG A 202 13.21 10.51 9.56
C ARG A 202 12.32 10.86 8.37
N ARG A 203 11.06 10.39 8.37
CA ARG A 203 10.08 10.73 7.33
C ARG A 203 9.70 12.20 7.37
N ALA A 204 9.46 12.78 8.55
CA ALA A 204 9.15 14.19 8.73
C ALA A 204 10.31 15.09 8.31
N GLU A 205 11.55 14.75 8.71
CA GLU A 205 12.80 15.41 8.29
C GLU A 205 12.96 15.38 6.77
N THR A 206 12.76 14.21 6.15
CA THR A 206 12.82 14.04 4.69
C THR A 206 11.78 14.90 3.98
N ILE A 207 10.53 14.92 4.47
CA ILE A 207 9.45 15.76 3.94
C ILE A 207 9.79 17.26 4.10
N ALA A 208 10.32 17.67 5.26
CA ALA A 208 10.73 19.05 5.53
C ALA A 208 11.87 19.51 4.61
N PHE A 209 12.88 18.65 4.40
CA PHE A 209 13.98 18.89 3.47
C PHE A 209 13.48 19.10 2.03
N TYR A 210 12.63 18.21 1.52
CA TYR A 210 12.06 18.36 0.18
C TYR A 210 11.11 19.56 0.07
N LYS A 211 10.35 19.88 1.11
CA LYS A 211 9.51 21.09 1.19
C LYS A 211 10.36 22.36 1.07
N ALA A 212 11.42 22.49 1.87
CA ALA A 212 12.35 23.63 1.82
C ALA A 212 13.09 23.73 0.47
N LYS A 213 13.48 22.59 -0.13
CA LYS A 213 14.09 22.54 -1.48
C LYS A 213 13.10 23.03 -2.55
N LYS A 214 11.83 22.64 -2.45
CA LYS A 214 10.74 23.08 -3.35
C LYS A 214 10.43 24.58 -3.19
N GLU A 215 10.36 25.09 -1.96
CA GLU A 215 10.18 26.52 -1.65
C GLU A 215 11.27 27.37 -2.30
N LYS A 216 12.55 27.03 -2.05
CA LYS A 216 13.71 27.71 -2.65
C LYS A 216 13.68 27.67 -4.17
N ALA A 217 13.29 26.54 -4.77
CA ALA A 217 13.18 26.40 -6.22
C ALA A 217 12.05 27.27 -6.81
N LEU A 218 10.89 27.32 -6.16
CA LEU A 218 9.74 28.13 -6.59
C LEU A 218 10.02 29.64 -6.43
N ALA A 219 10.64 30.05 -5.33
CA ALA A 219 11.08 31.44 -5.12
C ALA A 219 12.02 31.92 -6.23
N ARG A 220 13.04 31.12 -6.57
CA ARG A 220 13.94 31.40 -7.69
C ARG A 220 13.19 31.45 -9.03
N LYS A 221 12.14 30.63 -9.21
CA LYS A 221 11.36 30.57 -10.45
C LYS A 221 10.42 31.76 -10.62
N SER A 222 9.80 32.27 -9.54
CA SER A 222 8.96 33.47 -9.57
C SER A 222 9.81 34.73 -9.77
N LEU A 223 10.87 34.93 -8.97
CA LEU A 223 11.78 36.08 -9.12
C LEU A 223 12.35 36.20 -10.54
N ARG A 224 12.82 35.09 -11.13
CA ARG A 224 13.29 35.07 -12.54
C ARG A 224 12.22 35.43 -13.57
N ARG A 225 10.94 35.17 -13.28
CA ARG A 225 9.85 35.53 -14.19
C ARG A 225 9.52 37.01 -14.08
N GLU A 226 9.46 37.54 -12.86
CA GLU A 226 9.15 38.94 -12.59
C GLU A 226 10.23 39.86 -13.15
N LEU A 227 11.50 39.63 -12.81
CA LEU A 227 12.63 40.42 -13.32
C LEU A 227 12.72 40.39 -14.86
N ARG A 228 12.48 39.24 -15.49
CA ARG A 228 12.45 39.15 -16.97
C ARG A 228 11.23 39.82 -17.58
N SER A 229 10.08 39.82 -16.91
CA SER A 229 8.91 40.59 -17.37
C SER A 229 9.12 42.12 -17.25
N GLN A 230 10.07 42.55 -16.42
CA GLN A 230 10.55 43.93 -16.33
C GLN A 230 11.70 44.22 -17.32
N GLY A 231 12.08 43.25 -18.18
CA GLY A 231 13.13 43.41 -19.19
C GLY A 231 14.55 43.01 -18.76
N ALA A 232 14.76 42.56 -17.52
CA ALA A 232 16.10 42.27 -17.01
C ALA A 232 16.82 41.12 -17.74
N SER A 233 18.09 41.35 -18.05
CA SER A 233 19.03 40.38 -18.62
C SER A 233 19.31 39.22 -17.66
N TRP A 234 19.87 38.11 -18.17
CA TRP A 234 20.22 36.94 -17.35
C TRP A 234 21.20 37.28 -16.23
N HIS A 235 22.20 38.12 -16.51
CA HIS A 235 23.22 38.55 -15.55
C HIS A 235 22.63 39.43 -14.45
N GLU A 236 21.83 40.43 -14.83
CA GLU A 236 21.09 41.32 -13.90
C GLU A 236 20.14 40.51 -13.00
N THR A 237 19.39 39.57 -13.60
CA THR A 237 18.53 38.66 -12.87
C THR A 237 19.32 37.87 -11.81
N PHE A 238 20.54 37.40 -12.14
CA PHE A 238 21.39 36.66 -11.22
C PHE A 238 21.94 37.52 -10.09
N ALA A 239 22.42 38.74 -10.40
CA ALA A 239 22.89 39.71 -9.42
C ALA A 239 21.79 40.03 -8.40
N VAL A 240 20.64 40.53 -8.85
CA VAL A 240 19.50 40.86 -7.96
C VAL A 240 19.07 39.65 -7.12
N MET A 241 18.99 38.44 -7.70
CA MET A 241 18.65 37.22 -6.94
C MET A 241 19.69 36.80 -5.89
N LYS A 242 20.94 37.22 -6.01
CA LYS A 242 22.01 36.94 -5.03
C LYS A 242 21.73 37.72 -3.74
N ASP A 243 21.40 38.99 -3.90
CA ASP A 243 21.41 39.99 -2.84
C ASP A 243 20.10 40.02 -2.02
N ILE A 244 18.96 39.61 -2.61
CA ILE A 244 17.67 39.50 -1.87
C ILE A 244 17.82 38.63 -0.60
N PRO A 245 17.39 39.08 0.59
CA PRO A 245 17.49 38.30 1.83
C PRO A 245 16.85 36.90 1.79
N GLN A 246 17.37 35.97 2.59
CA GLN A 246 16.85 34.59 2.66
C GLN A 246 15.43 34.51 3.27
N SER A 247 15.03 35.51 4.07
CA SER A 247 13.65 35.70 4.56
C SER A 247 12.68 35.99 3.41
N GLU A 248 12.98 36.98 2.57
CA GLU A 248 12.14 37.35 1.43
C GLU A 248 12.08 36.24 0.39
N ARG A 249 13.21 35.57 0.11
CA ARG A 249 13.23 34.36 -0.73
C ARG A 249 12.30 33.25 -0.17
N LYS A 250 12.13 33.09 1.15
CA LYS A 250 11.13 32.16 1.71
C LYS A 250 9.71 32.68 1.50
N ARG A 251 9.42 33.93 1.85
CA ARG A 251 8.09 34.57 1.70
C ARG A 251 7.56 34.50 0.26
N ILE A 252 8.42 34.69 -0.73
CA ILE A 252 8.08 34.57 -2.15
C ILE A 252 7.88 33.10 -2.55
N GLY A 253 8.70 32.17 -2.05
CA GLY A 253 8.54 30.73 -2.28
C GLY A 253 7.25 30.15 -1.70
N GLU A 254 6.84 30.61 -0.51
CA GLU A 254 5.57 30.28 0.14
C GLU A 254 4.37 30.83 -0.64
N ALA A 255 4.42 32.08 -1.09
CA ALA A 255 3.38 32.67 -1.95
C ALA A 255 3.25 31.89 -3.26
N ALA A 256 4.37 31.58 -3.92
CA ALA A 256 4.39 30.77 -5.14
C ALA A 256 3.87 29.33 -4.93
N LEU A 257 4.09 28.75 -3.74
CA LEU A 257 3.48 27.47 -3.35
C LEU A 257 1.95 27.57 -3.23
N ARG A 258 1.43 28.62 -2.60
CA ARG A 258 -0.04 28.83 -2.44
C ARG A 258 -0.71 28.99 -3.81
N VAL A 259 -0.13 29.82 -4.68
CA VAL A 259 -0.61 29.99 -6.07
C VAL A 259 -0.59 28.65 -6.81
N HIS A 260 0.51 27.91 -6.78
CA HIS A 260 0.60 26.60 -7.44
C HIS A 260 -0.37 25.57 -6.85
N ALA A 261 -0.63 25.60 -5.55
CA ALA A 261 -1.59 24.70 -4.91
C ALA A 261 -3.02 24.99 -5.40
N SER A 262 -3.41 26.26 -5.45
CA SER A 262 -4.72 26.66 -5.95
C SER A 262 -4.86 26.48 -7.47
N GLU A 263 -3.84 26.80 -8.29
CA GLU A 263 -3.83 26.44 -9.72
C GLU A 263 -4.04 24.93 -9.95
N ARG A 264 -3.43 24.09 -9.10
CA ARG A 264 -3.60 22.63 -9.17
C ARG A 264 -5.01 22.20 -8.77
N SER A 265 -5.61 22.86 -7.78
CA SER A 265 -7.01 22.67 -7.39
C SER A 265 -7.95 23.06 -8.53
N ALA A 266 -7.78 24.25 -9.11
CA ALA A 266 -8.60 24.74 -10.22
C ALA A 266 -8.51 23.81 -11.44
N ARG A 267 -7.30 23.36 -11.81
CA ARG A 267 -7.10 22.35 -12.87
C ARG A 267 -7.70 20.99 -12.53
N SER A 268 -7.87 20.65 -11.26
CA SER A 268 -8.57 19.43 -10.84
C SER A 268 -10.07 19.60 -11.06
N SER A 269 -10.65 20.73 -10.61
CA SER A 269 -12.06 21.06 -10.86
C SER A 269 -12.37 21.13 -12.36
N GLU A 270 -11.52 21.74 -13.19
CA GLU A 270 -11.70 21.72 -14.66
C GLU A 270 -11.72 20.31 -15.27
N ARG A 271 -10.96 19.37 -14.72
CA ARG A 271 -10.99 17.97 -15.18
C ARG A 271 -12.29 17.29 -14.74
N SER A 272 -12.75 17.54 -13.52
CA SER A 272 -14.04 17.06 -13.04
C SER A 272 -15.21 17.63 -13.86
N ALA A 273 -15.13 18.92 -14.25
CA ALA A 273 -16.09 19.56 -15.14
C ALA A 273 -16.12 18.84 -16.50
N LYS A 274 -14.98 18.77 -17.19
CA LYS A 274 -14.85 18.08 -18.50
C LYS A 274 -15.24 16.62 -18.46
N GLN A 275 -15.05 15.94 -17.32
CA GLN A 275 -15.47 14.56 -17.17
C GLN A 275 -17.00 14.46 -16.97
N SER A 276 -17.61 15.39 -16.24
CA SER A 276 -19.07 15.50 -16.14
C SER A 276 -19.69 15.86 -17.51
N ASP A 277 -19.12 16.81 -18.25
CA ASP A 277 -19.57 17.16 -19.62
C ASP A 277 -19.62 15.92 -20.53
N ARG A 278 -18.58 15.07 -20.49
CA ARG A 278 -18.55 13.81 -21.25
C ARG A 278 -19.66 12.84 -20.86
N TYR A 279 -19.98 12.74 -19.57
CA TYR A 279 -21.09 11.90 -19.11
C TYR A 279 -22.45 12.49 -19.53
N ALA A 280 -22.61 13.83 -19.49
CA ALA A 280 -23.79 14.49 -20.03
C ALA A 280 -23.94 14.22 -21.54
N SER A 281 -22.92 14.50 -22.36
CA SER A 281 -22.97 14.20 -23.81
C SER A 281 -23.17 12.71 -24.09
N SER A 282 -22.66 11.80 -23.25
CA SER A 282 -22.94 10.37 -23.39
C SER A 282 -24.40 10.03 -23.11
N ALA A 283 -25.04 10.66 -22.11
CA ALA A 283 -26.45 10.45 -21.81
C ALA A 283 -27.35 11.06 -22.91
N GLU A 284 -26.98 12.22 -23.45
CA GLU A 284 -27.62 12.87 -24.60
C GLU A 284 -27.56 12.01 -25.87
N ASN A 285 -26.38 11.47 -26.20
CA ASN A 285 -26.22 10.54 -27.32
C ASN A 285 -27.06 9.27 -27.14
N SER A 286 -27.13 8.72 -25.91
CA SER A 286 -28.02 7.59 -25.61
C SER A 286 -29.50 7.94 -25.74
N LEU A 287 -29.93 9.15 -25.34
CA LEU A 287 -31.29 9.63 -25.56
C LEU A 287 -31.62 9.68 -27.05
N LEU A 288 -30.78 10.33 -27.86
CA LEU A 288 -30.96 10.43 -29.32
C LEU A 288 -30.98 9.06 -30.00
N ALA A 289 -30.11 8.14 -29.59
CA ALA A 289 -30.11 6.75 -30.08
C ALA A 289 -31.38 5.99 -29.68
N ASN A 290 -31.85 6.15 -28.43
CA ASN A 290 -33.09 5.53 -27.95
C ASN A 290 -34.32 6.09 -28.68
N PHE A 291 -34.37 7.40 -28.97
CA PHE A 291 -35.43 7.98 -29.79
C PHE A 291 -35.46 7.37 -31.19
N ALA A 292 -34.35 7.43 -31.93
CA ALA A 292 -34.27 6.89 -33.29
C ALA A 292 -34.56 5.38 -33.35
N LYS A 293 -34.18 4.62 -32.30
CA LYS A 293 -34.52 3.20 -32.17
C LYS A 293 -36.01 2.99 -31.88
N SER A 294 -36.61 3.78 -30.99
CA SER A 294 -38.03 3.70 -30.65
C SER A 294 -38.94 4.00 -31.85
N GLU A 295 -38.57 4.98 -32.69
CA GLU A 295 -39.31 5.33 -33.90
C GLU A 295 -39.31 4.19 -34.92
N ARG A 296 -38.15 3.57 -35.16
CA ARG A 296 -38.03 2.39 -36.04
C ARG A 296 -38.87 1.22 -35.54
N LEU A 297 -38.84 0.94 -34.23
CA LEU A 297 -39.62 -0.14 -33.62
C LEU A 297 -41.13 0.16 -33.64
N ALA A 298 -41.53 1.42 -33.48
CA ALA A 298 -42.93 1.83 -33.60
C ALA A 298 -43.46 1.65 -35.04
N ASN A 299 -42.64 1.96 -36.05
CA ASN A 299 -42.98 1.70 -37.45
C ASN A 299 -43.09 0.20 -37.74
N GLN A 300 -42.15 -0.62 -37.25
CA GLN A 300 -42.22 -2.08 -37.39
C GLN A 300 -43.41 -2.72 -36.66
N ALA A 301 -43.83 -2.15 -35.51
CA ALA A 301 -45.06 -2.56 -34.85
C ALA A 301 -46.29 -2.24 -35.72
N LYS A 302 -46.33 -1.05 -36.33
CA LYS A 302 -47.41 -0.62 -37.21
C LYS A 302 -47.48 -1.45 -38.50
N GLU A 303 -46.34 -1.84 -39.08
CA GLU A 303 -46.27 -2.76 -40.21
C GLU A 303 -46.87 -4.13 -39.85
N ALA A 304 -46.55 -4.67 -38.66
CA ALA A 304 -47.13 -5.91 -38.16
C ALA A 304 -48.64 -5.78 -37.85
N ASP A 305 -49.10 -4.63 -37.35
CA ASP A 305 -50.53 -4.36 -37.19
C ASP A 305 -51.25 -4.34 -38.55
N GLN A 306 -50.64 -3.74 -39.58
CA GLN A 306 -51.19 -3.74 -40.93
C GLN A 306 -51.28 -5.15 -41.55
N THR A 307 -50.33 -6.06 -41.27
CA THR A 307 -50.44 -7.46 -41.73
C THR A 307 -51.52 -8.23 -40.97
N ILE A 308 -51.68 -7.99 -39.66
CA ILE A 308 -52.80 -8.54 -38.88
C ILE A 308 -54.14 -8.08 -39.45
N ASP A 309 -54.29 -6.78 -39.72
CA ASP A 309 -55.51 -6.20 -40.29
C ASP A 309 -55.79 -6.78 -41.68
N ALA A 310 -54.78 -6.92 -42.55
CA ALA A 310 -54.93 -7.51 -43.88
C ALA A 310 -55.36 -8.99 -43.83
N ILE A 311 -54.74 -9.80 -42.96
CA ILE A 311 -55.15 -11.20 -42.79
C ILE A 311 -56.58 -11.26 -42.26
N THR A 312 -56.91 -10.48 -41.22
CA THR A 312 -58.21 -10.55 -40.52
C THR A 312 -59.37 -10.01 -41.36
N SER A 313 -59.15 -8.96 -42.15
CA SER A 313 -60.21 -8.26 -42.91
C SER A 313 -60.31 -8.65 -44.38
N VAL A 314 -59.26 -9.22 -44.97
CA VAL A 314 -59.21 -9.59 -46.40
C VAL A 314 -58.99 -11.09 -46.56
N HIS A 315 -57.81 -11.61 -46.22
CA HIS A 315 -57.41 -12.97 -46.61
C HIS A 315 -58.24 -14.07 -45.94
N LEU A 316 -58.56 -13.93 -44.66
CA LEU A 316 -59.30 -14.93 -43.90
C LEU A 316 -60.80 -14.94 -44.30
N PRO A 317 -61.50 -13.79 -44.46
CA PRO A 317 -62.82 -13.74 -45.08
C PRO A 317 -62.87 -14.27 -46.53
N GLU A 318 -61.90 -13.92 -47.38
CA GLU A 318 -61.82 -14.42 -48.77
C GLU A 318 -61.64 -15.94 -48.81
N ALA A 319 -60.74 -16.49 -47.96
CA ALA A 319 -60.52 -17.93 -47.87
C ALA A 319 -61.79 -18.66 -47.39
N ARG A 320 -62.51 -18.14 -46.39
CA ARG A 320 -63.79 -18.70 -45.92
C ARG A 320 -64.87 -18.65 -47.00
N ALA A 321 -65.05 -17.51 -47.69
CA ALA A 321 -66.01 -17.43 -48.79
C ALA A 321 -65.66 -18.41 -49.94
N SER A 322 -64.37 -18.65 -50.20
CA SER A 322 -63.94 -19.65 -51.18
C SER A 322 -64.22 -21.10 -50.74
N LEU A 323 -64.08 -21.40 -49.44
CA LEU A 323 -64.45 -22.68 -48.84
C LEU A 323 -65.96 -22.92 -48.98
N ASP A 324 -66.78 -21.95 -48.58
CA ASP A 324 -68.25 -22.03 -48.63
C ASP A 324 -68.73 -22.29 -50.07
N ALA A 325 -68.17 -21.58 -51.06
CA ALA A 325 -68.50 -21.77 -52.47
C ALA A 325 -68.08 -23.16 -53.02
N LEU A 326 -66.93 -23.70 -52.59
CA LEU A 326 -66.51 -25.05 -52.96
C LEU A 326 -67.39 -26.12 -52.30
N GLN A 327 -67.84 -25.91 -51.06
CA GLN A 327 -68.77 -26.80 -50.37
C GLN A 327 -70.17 -26.78 -51.03
N GLU A 328 -70.65 -25.63 -51.48
CA GLU A 328 -71.90 -25.53 -52.25
C GLU A 328 -71.80 -26.30 -53.58
N GLN A 329 -70.70 -26.16 -54.32
CA GLN A 329 -70.45 -26.93 -55.54
C GLN A 329 -70.39 -28.44 -55.27
N LEU A 330 -69.73 -28.87 -54.18
CA LEU A 330 -69.67 -30.27 -53.77
C LEU A 330 -71.06 -30.87 -53.48
N GLY A 331 -71.99 -30.06 -52.95
CA GLY A 331 -73.37 -30.45 -52.66
C GLY A 331 -74.27 -30.59 -53.89
N GLN A 332 -73.88 -30.03 -55.04
CA GLN A 332 -74.63 -30.11 -56.30
C GLN A 332 -74.24 -31.32 -57.17
N LEU A 333 -73.15 -32.02 -56.83
CA LEU A 333 -72.59 -33.13 -57.61
C LEU A 333 -73.14 -34.50 -57.18
N PRO A 334 -73.41 -35.43 -58.13
CA PRO A 334 -73.75 -36.82 -57.81
C PRO A 334 -72.65 -37.53 -57.02
N GLU A 335 -73.03 -38.47 -56.17
CA GLU A 335 -72.09 -39.11 -55.24
C GLU A 335 -70.94 -39.85 -55.92
N ASP A 336 -71.21 -40.45 -57.09
CA ASP A 336 -70.27 -41.24 -57.90
C ASP A 336 -69.45 -40.40 -58.91
N SER A 337 -69.52 -39.07 -58.87
CA SER A 337 -68.78 -38.21 -59.81
C SER A 337 -67.28 -38.16 -59.50
N PRO A 338 -66.37 -38.38 -60.47
CA PRO A 338 -64.92 -38.23 -60.25
C PRO A 338 -64.51 -36.78 -59.95
N GLU A 339 -65.30 -35.78 -60.36
CA GLU A 339 -65.04 -34.37 -60.05
C GLU A 339 -65.22 -34.06 -58.54
N ARG A 340 -65.94 -34.93 -57.82
CA ARG A 340 -66.18 -34.82 -56.37
C ARG A 340 -64.89 -35.00 -55.56
N SER A 341 -63.99 -35.90 -55.96
CA SER A 341 -62.69 -36.07 -55.27
C SER A 341 -61.76 -34.88 -55.47
N ASP A 342 -61.75 -34.30 -56.67
CA ASP A 342 -60.91 -33.13 -56.99
C ASP A 342 -61.37 -31.89 -56.21
N LEU A 343 -62.69 -31.73 -55.98
CA LEU A 343 -63.23 -30.70 -55.10
C LEU A 343 -62.91 -30.96 -53.62
N GLN A 344 -62.99 -32.20 -53.14
CA GLN A 344 -62.61 -32.54 -51.76
C GLN A 344 -61.15 -32.17 -51.45
N VAL A 345 -60.21 -32.41 -52.39
CA VAL A 345 -58.80 -31.99 -52.24
C VAL A 345 -58.71 -30.46 -52.15
N LYS A 346 -59.39 -29.71 -53.02
CA LYS A 346 -59.40 -28.24 -52.99
C LYS A 346 -59.99 -27.68 -51.70
N ILE A 347 -61.07 -28.29 -51.20
CA ILE A 347 -61.68 -27.94 -49.90
C ILE A 347 -60.64 -28.13 -48.78
N GLN A 348 -59.96 -29.27 -48.72
CA GLN A 348 -58.92 -29.52 -47.72
C GLN A 348 -57.78 -28.50 -47.81
N GLU A 349 -57.31 -28.16 -49.02
CA GLU A 349 -56.31 -27.10 -49.22
C GLU A 349 -56.79 -25.73 -48.73
N THR A 350 -58.08 -25.38 -48.89
CA THR A 350 -58.64 -24.13 -48.38
C THR A 350 -58.81 -24.14 -46.86
N GLU A 351 -59.24 -25.25 -46.26
CA GLU A 351 -59.28 -25.40 -44.80
C GLU A 351 -57.88 -25.26 -44.20
N ASP A 352 -56.87 -25.89 -44.80
CA ASP A 352 -55.50 -25.87 -44.28
C ASP A 352 -54.87 -24.47 -44.44
N LYS A 353 -55.24 -23.71 -45.48
CA LYS A 353 -54.90 -22.27 -45.58
C LYS A 353 -55.55 -21.45 -44.46
N ILE A 354 -56.83 -21.68 -44.13
CA ILE A 354 -57.51 -21.01 -43.03
C ILE A 354 -56.83 -21.34 -41.68
N LYS A 355 -56.51 -22.62 -41.43
CA LYS A 355 -55.75 -23.05 -40.23
C LYS A 355 -54.38 -22.39 -40.18
N VAL A 356 -53.66 -22.25 -41.29
CA VAL A 356 -52.37 -21.54 -41.33
C VAL A 356 -52.53 -20.06 -40.94
N TYR A 357 -53.56 -19.35 -41.42
CA TYR A 357 -53.81 -17.97 -40.99
C TYR A 357 -54.17 -17.88 -39.50
N GLU A 358 -55.06 -18.74 -39.01
CA GLU A 358 -55.57 -18.71 -37.63
C GLU A 358 -54.56 -19.18 -36.58
N GLU A 359 -53.88 -20.31 -36.81
CA GLU A 359 -53.01 -20.96 -35.83
C GLU A 359 -51.54 -20.51 -35.92
N ARG A 360 -51.10 -20.02 -37.09
CA ARG A 360 -49.69 -19.71 -37.34
C ARG A 360 -49.44 -18.23 -37.64
N GLU A 361 -50.10 -17.65 -38.64
CA GLU A 361 -49.76 -16.29 -39.07
C GLU A 361 -50.28 -15.20 -38.11
N LEU A 362 -51.55 -15.22 -37.74
CA LEU A 362 -52.09 -14.23 -36.79
C LEU A 362 -51.37 -14.27 -35.43
N PRO A 363 -51.14 -15.42 -34.78
CA PRO A 363 -50.41 -15.47 -33.51
C PRO A 363 -48.95 -15.03 -33.66
N TYR A 364 -48.30 -15.35 -34.79
CA TYR A 364 -46.96 -14.86 -35.10
C TYR A 364 -46.92 -13.33 -35.17
N TRP A 365 -47.74 -12.71 -36.02
CA TRP A 365 -47.73 -11.25 -36.19
C TRP A 365 -48.16 -10.51 -34.92
N HIS A 366 -49.14 -11.03 -34.16
CA HIS A 366 -49.46 -10.50 -32.83
C HIS A 366 -48.27 -10.54 -31.87
N SER A 367 -47.49 -11.64 -31.87
CA SER A 367 -46.28 -11.74 -31.04
C SER A 367 -45.19 -10.74 -31.45
N VAL A 368 -45.04 -10.49 -32.76
CA VAL A 368 -44.10 -9.53 -33.35
C VAL A 368 -44.49 -8.09 -32.97
N ALA A 369 -45.74 -7.70 -33.21
CA ALA A 369 -46.26 -6.38 -32.84
C ALA A 369 -46.14 -6.12 -31.33
N LYS A 370 -46.50 -7.10 -30.50
CA LYS A 370 -46.35 -7.02 -29.03
C LYS A 370 -44.90 -6.82 -28.61
N LYS A 371 -43.97 -7.62 -29.15
CA LYS A 371 -42.53 -7.52 -28.85
C LYS A 371 -41.97 -6.14 -29.20
N TYR A 372 -42.34 -5.57 -30.34
CA TYR A 372 -41.88 -4.23 -30.72
C TYR A 372 -42.47 -3.14 -29.81
N ARG A 373 -43.75 -3.21 -29.46
CA ARG A 373 -44.39 -2.29 -28.49
C ARG A 373 -43.75 -2.37 -27.11
N GLU A 374 -43.43 -3.56 -26.62
CA GLU A 374 -42.70 -3.75 -25.36
C GLU A 374 -41.32 -3.10 -25.40
N GLN A 375 -40.56 -3.26 -26.50
CA GLN A 375 -39.26 -2.62 -26.67
C GLN A 375 -39.34 -1.09 -26.74
N VAL A 376 -40.37 -0.54 -27.40
CA VAL A 376 -40.64 0.92 -27.37
C VAL A 376 -40.90 1.38 -25.94
N ASN A 377 -41.74 0.66 -25.18
CA ASN A 377 -42.03 1.00 -23.79
C ASN A 377 -40.79 0.95 -22.88
N THR A 378 -39.85 0.02 -23.09
CA THR A 378 -38.57 0.01 -22.35
C THR A 378 -37.68 1.20 -22.69
N LEU A 379 -37.62 1.63 -23.96
CA LEU A 379 -36.83 2.80 -24.36
C LEU A 379 -37.45 4.11 -23.84
N LEU A 380 -38.78 4.16 -23.73
CA LEU A 380 -39.51 5.28 -23.13
C LEU A 380 -39.34 5.36 -21.61
N SER A 381 -39.23 4.25 -20.88
CA SER A 381 -38.95 4.27 -19.44
C SER A 381 -37.50 4.65 -19.14
N GLU A 382 -36.54 4.23 -19.96
CA GLU A 382 -35.13 4.66 -19.91
C GLU A 382 -34.94 6.16 -20.16
N ARG A 383 -35.85 6.82 -20.91
CA ARG A 383 -35.77 8.26 -21.21
C ARG A 383 -35.67 9.11 -19.94
N ALA A 384 -36.48 8.82 -18.93
CA ALA A 384 -36.55 9.63 -17.72
C ALA A 384 -35.24 9.56 -16.90
N SER A 385 -34.65 8.37 -16.77
CA SER A 385 -33.39 8.18 -16.05
C SER A 385 -32.21 8.80 -16.80
N LEU A 386 -32.13 8.61 -18.12
CA LEU A 386 -31.10 9.25 -18.96
C LEU A 386 -31.20 10.79 -18.93
N GLN A 387 -32.41 11.35 -18.92
CA GLN A 387 -32.62 12.79 -18.81
C GLN A 387 -32.19 13.35 -17.44
N GLN A 388 -32.45 12.63 -16.35
CA GLN A 388 -31.94 12.97 -15.02
C GLN A 388 -30.39 12.90 -14.95
N ILE A 389 -29.79 11.87 -15.55
CA ILE A 389 -28.33 11.71 -15.63
C ILE A 389 -27.70 12.87 -16.42
N TYR A 390 -28.29 13.26 -17.55
CA TYR A 390 -27.86 14.41 -18.35
C TYR A 390 -27.88 15.71 -17.53
N GLN A 391 -29.02 16.04 -16.91
CA GLN A 391 -29.20 17.27 -16.12
C GLN A 391 -28.25 17.28 -14.92
N GLY A 392 -28.16 16.18 -14.17
CA GLY A 392 -27.27 16.06 -13.02
C GLY A 392 -25.80 16.26 -13.40
N HIS A 393 -25.35 15.70 -14.52
CA HIS A 393 -23.98 15.91 -14.99
C HIS A 393 -23.72 17.33 -15.53
N GLN A 394 -24.70 17.98 -16.17
CA GLN A 394 -24.55 19.40 -16.53
C GLN A 394 -24.43 20.29 -15.29
N GLU A 395 -25.24 20.07 -14.25
CA GLU A 395 -25.10 20.79 -12.98
C GLU A 395 -23.74 20.57 -12.32
N THR A 396 -23.24 19.33 -12.27
CA THR A 396 -21.91 19.06 -11.69
C THR A 396 -20.80 19.69 -12.53
N ALA A 397 -20.93 19.69 -13.86
CA ALA A 397 -19.99 20.37 -14.75
C ALA A 397 -19.95 21.88 -14.50
N ALA A 398 -21.12 22.52 -14.42
CA ALA A 398 -21.25 23.95 -14.12
C ALA A 398 -20.61 24.31 -12.77
N ARG A 399 -20.94 23.58 -11.70
CA ARG A 399 -20.36 23.77 -10.35
C ARG A 399 -18.83 23.59 -10.35
N HIS A 400 -18.33 22.60 -11.07
CA HIS A 400 -16.88 22.37 -11.19
C HIS A 400 -16.17 23.44 -12.04
N SER A 401 -16.82 23.96 -13.08
CA SER A 401 -16.31 25.07 -13.89
C SER A 401 -16.27 26.37 -13.07
N GLU A 402 -17.35 26.69 -12.36
CA GLU A 402 -17.45 27.87 -11.50
C GLU A 402 -16.42 27.84 -10.36
N THR A 403 -16.28 26.71 -9.65
CA THR A 403 -15.26 26.58 -8.60
C THR A 403 -13.84 26.74 -9.15
N ALA A 404 -13.55 26.25 -10.36
CA ALA A 404 -12.26 26.49 -11.02
C ALA A 404 -12.06 27.99 -11.37
N ALA A 405 -13.09 28.65 -11.89
CA ALA A 405 -13.05 30.07 -12.24
C ALA A 405 -12.85 30.97 -11.00
N ASN A 406 -13.58 30.70 -9.92
CA ASN A 406 -13.47 31.43 -8.66
C ASN A 406 -12.10 31.20 -7.99
N GLN A 407 -11.56 29.98 -8.02
CA GLN A 407 -10.19 29.70 -7.57
C GLN A 407 -9.14 30.44 -8.41
N ARG A 408 -9.32 30.54 -9.73
CA ARG A 408 -8.44 31.31 -10.62
C ARG A 408 -8.48 32.81 -10.33
N ARG A 409 -9.67 33.40 -10.21
CA ARG A 409 -9.85 34.81 -9.83
C ARG A 409 -9.11 35.10 -8.51
N ALA A 410 -9.41 34.34 -7.46
CA ALA A 410 -8.74 34.47 -6.16
C ALA A 410 -7.21 34.30 -6.24
N THR A 411 -6.67 33.41 -7.08
CA THR A 411 -5.21 33.34 -7.28
C THR A 411 -4.64 34.56 -7.99
N GLN A 412 -5.38 35.12 -8.95
CA GLN A 412 -4.94 36.25 -9.75
C GLN A 412 -4.96 37.53 -8.90
N ASP A 413 -6.00 37.71 -8.09
CA ASP A 413 -6.11 38.77 -7.08
C ASP A 413 -4.96 38.69 -6.06
N TYR A 414 -4.70 37.51 -5.51
CA TYR A 414 -3.57 37.28 -4.60
C TYR A 414 -2.21 37.56 -5.26
N VAL A 415 -2.00 37.15 -6.51
CA VAL A 415 -0.77 37.46 -7.26
C VAL A 415 -0.63 38.96 -7.49
N ASN A 416 -1.71 39.67 -7.81
CA ASN A 416 -1.70 41.11 -8.01
C ASN A 416 -1.35 41.87 -6.72
N GLN A 417 -1.98 41.51 -5.59
CA GLN A 417 -1.65 42.05 -4.26
C GLN A 417 -0.17 41.82 -3.90
N ARG A 418 0.34 40.60 -4.11
CA ARG A 418 1.75 40.27 -3.82
C ARG A 418 2.72 40.97 -4.77
N ARG A 419 2.34 41.26 -6.01
CA ARG A 419 3.14 42.08 -6.95
C ARG A 419 3.23 43.54 -6.53
N THR A 420 2.15 44.11 -6.00
CA THR A 420 2.22 45.47 -5.43
C THR A 420 3.13 45.51 -4.20
N GLU A 421 3.10 44.48 -3.35
CA GLU A 421 4.01 44.36 -2.20
C GLU A 421 5.48 44.11 -2.60
N THR A 422 5.77 43.30 -3.64
CA THR A 422 7.17 43.09 -4.06
C THR A 422 7.74 44.30 -4.79
N ASN A 423 6.95 45.01 -5.59
CA ASN A 423 7.39 46.23 -6.27
C ASN A 423 7.66 47.38 -5.28
N THR A 424 6.91 47.52 -4.18
CA THR A 424 7.23 48.52 -3.16
C THR A 424 8.54 48.21 -2.45
N VAL A 425 8.82 46.95 -2.11
CA VAL A 425 10.12 46.53 -1.54
C VAL A 425 11.27 46.80 -2.52
N LEU A 426 11.14 46.37 -3.78
CA LEU A 426 12.17 46.57 -4.83
C LEU A 426 12.42 48.05 -5.15
N ASN A 427 11.44 48.93 -4.94
CA ASN A 427 11.61 50.37 -5.12
C ASN A 427 12.16 51.07 -3.87
N SER A 428 11.86 50.56 -2.66
CA SER A 428 12.42 51.13 -1.41
C SER A 428 13.94 50.93 -1.29
N GLU A 429 14.52 49.96 -1.98
CA GLU A 429 15.98 49.77 -2.10
C GLU A 429 16.62 50.68 -3.18
N LYS A 430 15.83 51.49 -3.90
CA LYS A 430 16.30 52.39 -4.99
C LYS A 430 16.39 53.87 -4.63
N GLU A 431 15.97 54.29 -3.44
CA GLU A 431 16.23 55.66 -2.96
C GLU A 431 17.64 55.72 -2.34
N PRO A 432 18.62 56.40 -2.97
CA PRO A 432 19.90 56.64 -2.33
C PRO A 432 19.68 57.61 -1.16
N SER A 433 20.28 57.31 -0.01
CA SER A 433 20.25 58.22 1.14
C SER A 433 21.01 59.51 0.82
N THR A 434 20.31 60.54 0.36
CA THR A 434 20.83 61.91 0.29
C THR A 434 20.88 62.50 1.69
N HIS A 435 21.76 61.96 2.54
CA HIS A 435 22.25 62.69 3.70
C HIS A 435 23.22 63.75 3.19
N GLY A 436 22.76 64.99 3.16
CA GLY A 436 23.60 66.13 2.83
C GLY A 436 24.66 66.30 3.90
N ASN A 437 25.91 66.51 3.47
CA ASN A 437 26.91 67.12 4.34
C ASN A 437 26.53 68.59 4.58
N SER A 438 26.46 68.98 5.84
CA SER A 438 26.44 70.34 6.34
C SER A 438 27.34 70.41 7.57
#